data_AF-A0A7S6MBV1-F1
#
_entry.id   AF-A0A7S6MBV1-F1
#
_cell.length_a   1.000
_cell.length_b   1.000
_cell.length_c   1.000
_cell.angle_alpha   90.00
_cell.angle_beta   90.00
_cell.angle_gamma   90.00
#
_symmetry.space_group_name_H-M   'P 1'
#
loop_
_entity.id
_entity.type
_entity.pdbx_description
1 polymer ?
#
loop_
_entity_poly.entity_id
_entity_poly.type
_entity_poly.pdbx_seq_one_letter_code
_entity_poly.pdbx_strand_id
1 'polypeptide(L)'
;MIESGIQQRVERLWAAVHATVTKDVTTLRGRTWRTDRFVGVDFDFTGGKTPADLENELHLTNFHLAHLRDHVKAWARRRGVGAECIDARVRECRAIPIIIDLTNRDKHGGEDRAGGWSRLGPTLRNIHRQAVIRVGGGFGRRVVMRGGMDGRVSIAGDGNVTAVTTADVVDSDGNLIGDMHSLQETAVGEWQRIMREELGITL
;
A
#
# COMPACT_ATOMS: atom_id res chain seq x y z
N MET A 1 10.90 22.37 17.67
CA MET A 1 11.03 22.42 16.18
C MET A 1 11.45 21.10 15.53
N ILE A 2 11.96 20.08 16.25
CA ILE A 2 12.41 18.81 15.64
C ILE A 2 11.27 17.79 15.52
N GLU A 3 10.33 17.75 16.48
CA GLU A 3 9.09 16.92 16.46
C GLU A 3 8.21 17.19 15.24
N SER A 4 8.10 18.43 14.79
CA SER A 4 7.31 18.77 13.61
C SER A 4 7.85 18.14 12.31
N GLY A 5 9.15 17.84 12.22
CA GLY A 5 9.76 17.30 11.01
C GLY A 5 9.49 15.81 10.77
N ILE A 6 9.43 14.98 11.81
CA ILE A 6 9.07 13.55 11.65
C ILE A 6 7.57 13.38 11.58
N GLN A 7 6.80 14.18 12.33
CA GLN A 7 5.35 14.16 12.28
C GLN A 7 4.85 14.49 10.87
N GLN A 8 5.38 15.55 10.23
CA GLN A 8 5.06 15.84 8.83
C GLN A 8 5.44 14.72 7.86
N ARG A 9 6.52 13.98 8.12
CA ARG A 9 6.92 12.85 7.27
C ARG A 9 6.00 11.64 7.46
N VAL A 10 5.57 11.39 8.70
CA VAL A 10 4.56 10.38 9.01
C VAL A 10 3.22 10.75 8.40
N GLU A 11 2.80 12.01 8.48
CA GLU A 11 1.59 12.50 7.81
C GLU A 11 1.66 12.32 6.29
N ARG A 12 2.79 12.64 5.67
CA ARG A 12 3.02 12.37 4.23
C ARG A 12 2.97 10.88 3.90
N LEU A 13 3.50 10.02 4.78
CA LEU A 13 3.42 8.57 4.61
C LEU A 13 1.96 8.10 4.61
N TRP A 14 1.19 8.54 5.60
CA TRP A 14 -0.25 8.24 5.68
C TRP A 14 -1.00 8.75 4.47
N ALA A 15 -0.67 9.95 3.98
CA ALA A 15 -1.25 10.50 2.78
C ALA A 15 -0.92 9.63 1.55
N ALA A 16 0.32 9.17 1.40
CA ALA A 16 0.73 8.30 0.29
C ALA A 16 0.02 6.94 0.31
N VAL A 17 -0.02 6.28 1.46
CA VAL A 17 -0.73 5.00 1.64
C VAL A 17 -2.23 5.18 1.43
N HIS A 18 -2.83 6.27 1.90
CA HIS A 18 -4.24 6.55 1.63
C HIS A 18 -4.51 6.93 0.18
N ALA A 19 -3.54 7.48 -0.55
CA ALA A 19 -3.72 7.85 -1.95
C ALA A 19 -3.90 6.63 -2.87
N THR A 20 -3.37 5.46 -2.49
CA THR A 20 -3.61 4.20 -3.21
C THR A 20 -5.03 3.66 -3.00
N VAL A 21 -5.80 4.24 -2.05
CA VAL A 21 -7.13 3.80 -1.65
C VAL A 21 -8.19 4.85 -1.99
N THR A 22 -9.11 4.52 -2.89
CA THR A 22 -10.37 5.27 -3.03
C THR A 22 -11.36 4.74 -2.00
N LYS A 23 -11.57 5.52 -0.95
CA LYS A 23 -12.45 5.15 0.19
C LYS A 23 -13.93 5.15 -0.19
N ASP A 24 -14.34 6.06 -1.07
CA ASP A 24 -15.72 6.14 -1.54
C ASP A 24 -15.82 5.66 -2.99
N VAL A 25 -16.12 4.37 -3.16
CA VAL A 25 -16.33 3.78 -4.50
C VAL A 25 -17.64 4.21 -5.16
N THR A 26 -18.53 4.93 -4.45
CA THR A 26 -19.76 5.49 -5.06
C THR A 26 -19.48 6.68 -5.97
N THR A 27 -18.28 7.26 -5.86
CA THR A 27 -17.76 8.26 -6.79
C THR A 27 -17.38 7.66 -8.15
N LEU A 28 -17.11 6.35 -8.20
CA LEU A 28 -16.86 5.66 -9.45
C LEU A 28 -18.17 5.52 -10.24
N ARG A 29 -18.07 5.65 -11.55
CA ARG A 29 -19.19 5.54 -12.48
C ARG A 29 -18.96 4.33 -13.37
N GLY A 30 -19.91 3.39 -13.34
CA GLY A 30 -19.90 2.27 -14.25
C GLY A 30 -20.29 2.71 -15.65
N ARG A 31 -19.68 2.09 -16.67
CA ARG A 31 -20.14 2.19 -18.05
C ARG A 31 -21.30 1.22 -18.21
N THR A 32 -22.46 1.75 -18.58
CA THR A 32 -23.63 0.93 -18.88
C THR A 32 -23.69 0.66 -20.37
N TRP A 33 -24.10 -0.55 -20.72
CA TRP A 33 -24.34 -0.92 -22.11
C TRP A 33 -25.55 -1.83 -22.20
N ARG A 34 -26.21 -1.78 -23.35
CA ARG A 34 -27.44 -2.52 -23.59
C ARG A 34 -27.37 -3.18 -24.96
N THR A 35 -27.78 -4.44 -24.98
CA THR A 35 -28.08 -5.21 -26.19
C THR A 35 -29.55 -5.62 -26.16
N ASP A 36 -30.02 -6.25 -27.22
CA ASP A 36 -31.39 -6.78 -27.30
C ASP A 36 -31.67 -7.90 -26.29
N ARG A 37 -30.61 -8.51 -25.71
CA ARG A 37 -30.70 -9.65 -24.79
C ARG A 37 -30.30 -9.34 -23.35
N PHE A 38 -29.40 -8.37 -23.15
CA PHE A 38 -28.82 -8.07 -21.85
C PHE A 38 -28.60 -6.58 -21.65
N VAL A 39 -28.67 -6.16 -20.39
CA VAL A 39 -28.12 -4.90 -19.91
C VAL A 39 -26.93 -5.25 -19.03
N GLY A 40 -25.78 -4.66 -19.32
CA GLY A 40 -24.56 -4.81 -18.55
C GLY A 40 -24.15 -3.50 -17.90
N VAL A 41 -23.53 -3.61 -16.74
CA VAL A 41 -22.83 -2.50 -16.09
C VAL A 41 -21.41 -2.96 -15.82
N ASP A 42 -20.44 -2.25 -16.39
CA ASP A 42 -19.02 -2.48 -16.18
C ASP A 42 -18.48 -1.42 -15.21
N PHE A 43 -17.84 -1.87 -14.13
CA PHE A 43 -17.25 -0.99 -13.13
C PHE A 43 -15.75 -0.93 -13.31
N ASP A 44 -15.28 0.19 -13.85
CA ASP A 44 -13.86 0.49 -13.88
C ASP A 44 -13.39 0.96 -12.49
N PHE A 45 -12.79 0.05 -11.73
CA PHE A 45 -12.20 0.36 -10.43
C PHE A 45 -10.88 1.11 -10.52
N THR A 46 -10.25 1.19 -11.70
CA THR A 46 -9.06 2.03 -11.90
C THR A 46 -9.42 3.51 -11.70
N GLY A 47 -10.64 3.89 -12.05
CA GLY A 47 -11.11 5.27 -12.04
C GLY A 47 -10.54 6.08 -13.20
N GLY A 48 -10.36 5.45 -14.37
CA GLY A 48 -9.75 6.05 -15.55
C GLY A 48 -8.22 6.17 -15.52
N LYS A 49 -7.56 5.52 -14.56
CA LYS A 49 -6.10 5.53 -14.43
C LYS A 49 -5.47 4.55 -15.41
N THR A 50 -4.39 4.96 -16.06
CA THR A 50 -3.59 4.09 -16.92
C THR A 50 -2.73 3.13 -16.09
N PRO A 51 -2.21 2.04 -16.67
CA PRO A 51 -1.25 1.18 -15.97
C PRO A 51 -0.04 1.94 -15.41
N ALA A 52 0.46 2.94 -16.14
CA ALA A 52 1.56 3.79 -15.70
C ALA A 52 1.19 4.67 -14.49
N ASP A 53 -0.04 5.17 -14.43
CA ASP A 53 -0.52 5.93 -13.26
C ASP A 53 -0.57 5.03 -12.01
N LEU A 54 -1.07 3.80 -12.17
CA LEU A 54 -1.13 2.82 -11.07
C LEU A 54 0.27 2.41 -10.61
N GLU A 55 1.20 2.19 -11.54
CA GLU A 55 2.60 1.89 -11.23
C GLU A 55 3.26 3.04 -10.47
N ASN A 56 3.07 4.28 -10.92
CA ASN A 56 3.59 5.47 -10.26
C ASN A 56 3.03 5.64 -8.84
N GLU A 57 1.75 5.30 -8.62
CA GLU A 57 1.15 5.31 -7.28
C GLU A 57 1.80 4.32 -6.31
N LEU A 58 2.04 3.08 -6.78
CA LEU A 58 2.75 2.08 -5.98
C LEU A 58 4.19 2.50 -5.74
N HIS A 59 4.87 3.02 -6.77
CA HIS A 59 6.24 3.51 -6.67
C HIS A 59 6.37 4.61 -5.61
N LEU A 60 5.53 5.65 -5.67
CA LEU A 60 5.57 6.76 -4.71
C LEU A 60 5.32 6.28 -3.28
N THR A 61 4.37 5.37 -3.09
CA THR A 61 4.07 4.79 -1.77
C THR A 61 5.25 3.99 -1.24
N ASN A 62 5.84 3.13 -2.07
CA ASN A 62 7.02 2.32 -1.72
C ASN A 62 8.23 3.19 -1.41
N PHE A 63 8.45 4.24 -2.21
CA PHE A 63 9.51 5.21 -2.00
C PHE A 63 9.40 5.88 -0.63
N HIS A 64 8.19 6.34 -0.26
CA HIS A 64 7.97 6.97 1.05
C HIS A 64 8.18 5.99 2.21
N LEU A 65 7.71 4.75 2.09
CA LEU A 65 7.91 3.70 3.10
C LEU A 65 9.39 3.32 3.25
N ALA A 66 10.12 3.18 2.13
CA ALA A 66 11.53 2.82 2.13
C ALA A 66 12.41 3.94 2.72
N HIS A 67 12.18 5.20 2.32
CA HIS A 67 12.94 6.36 2.81
C HIS A 67 12.73 6.63 4.30
N LEU A 68 11.63 6.14 4.88
CA LEU A 68 11.37 6.32 6.30
C LEU A 68 12.47 5.71 7.16
N ARG A 69 13.11 4.63 6.70
CA ARG A 69 14.27 4.03 7.38
C ARG A 69 15.35 5.04 7.68
N ASP A 70 15.79 5.80 6.69
CA ASP A 70 16.91 6.73 6.88
C ASP A 70 16.52 7.89 7.82
N HIS A 71 15.26 8.31 7.77
CA HIS A 71 14.73 9.32 8.69
C HIS A 71 14.64 8.81 10.13
N VAL A 72 14.11 7.59 10.33
CA VAL A 72 14.03 6.94 11.65
C VAL A 72 15.42 6.71 12.22
N LYS A 73 16.40 6.29 11.40
CA LYS A 73 17.80 6.16 11.82
C LYS A 73 18.43 7.48 12.22
N ALA A 74 18.24 8.53 11.42
CA ALA A 74 18.73 9.86 11.74
C ALA A 74 18.11 10.38 13.05
N TRP A 75 16.85 10.04 13.30
CA TRP A 75 16.16 10.37 14.53
C TRP A 75 16.69 9.59 15.73
N ALA A 76 16.81 8.27 15.60
CA ALA A 76 17.34 7.36 16.62
C ALA A 76 18.69 7.86 17.15
N ARG A 77 19.61 8.21 16.24
CA ARG A 77 20.93 8.76 16.59
C ARG A 77 20.85 10.01 17.45
N ARG A 78 19.89 10.90 17.19
CA ARG A 78 19.70 12.13 17.99
C ARG A 78 19.13 11.85 19.39
N ARG A 79 18.50 10.69 19.60
CA ARG A 79 17.99 10.23 20.90
C ARG A 79 18.94 9.25 21.61
N GLY A 80 20.17 9.10 21.13
CA GLY A 80 21.13 8.16 21.70
C GLY A 80 20.84 6.69 21.38
N VAL A 81 19.89 6.42 20.49
CA VAL A 81 19.58 5.07 20.01
C VAL A 81 20.47 4.73 18.82
N GLY A 82 21.12 3.57 18.90
CA GLY A 82 21.98 3.04 17.85
C GLY A 82 21.24 2.85 16.52
N ALA A 83 21.89 3.19 15.41
CA ALA A 83 21.32 3.03 14.07
C ALA A 83 21.14 1.54 13.69
N GLU A 84 21.96 0.68 14.27
CA GLU A 84 21.93 -0.77 14.21
C GLU A 84 20.69 -1.37 14.86
N CYS A 85 20.16 -0.74 15.93
CA CYS A 85 18.89 -1.15 16.53
C CYS A 85 17.76 -1.03 15.51
N ILE A 86 17.65 0.12 14.84
CA ILE A 86 16.63 0.33 13.80
C ILE A 86 16.81 -0.65 12.64
N ASP A 87 18.05 -0.88 12.18
CA ASP A 87 18.31 -1.84 11.10
C ASP A 87 17.97 -3.29 11.52
N ALA A 88 18.11 -3.66 12.80
CA ALA A 88 17.68 -4.97 13.29
C ALA A 88 16.15 -5.10 13.24
N ARG A 89 15.41 -4.09 13.72
CA ARG A 89 13.95 -4.09 13.70
C ARG A 89 13.36 -4.10 12.30
N VAL A 90 13.96 -3.34 11.38
CA VAL A 90 13.60 -3.39 9.97
C VAL A 90 13.72 -4.81 9.39
N ARG A 91 14.69 -5.60 9.83
CA ARG A 91 14.86 -6.99 9.34
C ARG A 91 13.89 -7.99 9.98
N GLU A 92 13.31 -7.68 11.13
CA GLU A 92 12.32 -8.56 11.79
C GLU A 92 10.99 -8.60 11.02
N CYS A 93 10.61 -7.50 10.37
CA CYS A 93 9.42 -7.44 9.54
C CYS A 93 9.77 -7.63 8.07
N ARG A 94 9.43 -8.80 7.51
CA ARG A 94 9.73 -9.15 6.11
C ARG A 94 9.25 -8.09 5.09
N ALA A 95 8.17 -7.37 5.37
CA ALA A 95 7.61 -6.38 4.46
C ALA A 95 8.53 -5.19 4.20
N ILE A 96 9.21 -4.65 5.22
CA ILE A 96 10.04 -3.43 5.05
C ILE A 96 11.25 -3.70 4.12
N PRO A 97 12.06 -4.76 4.31
CA PRO A 97 13.14 -5.13 3.40
C PRO A 97 12.69 -5.30 1.95
N ILE A 98 11.54 -5.94 1.72
CA ILE A 98 10.98 -6.11 0.36
C ILE A 98 10.70 -4.75 -0.28
N ILE A 99 10.06 -3.83 0.44
CA ILE A 99 9.72 -2.49 -0.06
C ILE A 99 10.98 -1.67 -0.35
N ILE A 100 12.01 -1.79 0.51
CA ILE A 100 13.31 -1.16 0.28
C ILE A 100 13.93 -1.68 -1.02
N ASP A 101 13.94 -3.00 -1.22
CA ASP A 101 14.54 -3.60 -2.41
C ASP A 101 13.79 -3.23 -3.69
N LEU A 102 12.44 -3.22 -3.65
CA LEU A 102 11.62 -2.73 -4.77
C LEU A 102 11.99 -1.28 -5.14
N THR A 103 12.16 -0.43 -4.14
CA THR A 103 12.54 0.98 -4.34
C THR A 103 13.98 1.12 -4.86
N ASN A 104 14.91 0.33 -4.34
CA ASN A 104 16.30 0.35 -4.80
C ASN A 104 16.44 -0.16 -6.23
N ARG A 105 15.69 -1.21 -6.59
CA ARG A 105 15.65 -1.74 -7.95
C ARG A 105 15.27 -0.67 -8.95
N ASP A 106 14.24 0.11 -8.64
CA ASP A 106 13.81 1.23 -9.48
C ASP A 106 14.88 2.32 -9.60
N LYS A 107 15.48 2.72 -8.46
CA LYS A 107 16.54 3.74 -8.42
C LYS A 107 17.84 3.35 -9.11
N HIS A 108 18.21 2.07 -9.05
CA HIS A 108 19.54 1.57 -9.43
C HIS A 108 19.50 0.58 -10.60
N GLY A 109 18.36 0.37 -11.24
CA GLY A 109 18.24 -0.54 -12.39
C GLY A 109 18.35 -2.03 -12.06
N GLY A 110 18.22 -2.42 -10.78
CA GLY A 110 18.20 -3.82 -10.34
C GLY A 110 19.54 -4.45 -9.95
N GLU A 111 20.59 -3.65 -9.75
CA GLU A 111 21.93 -4.15 -9.38
C GLU A 111 22.20 -4.20 -7.86
N ASP A 112 21.20 -4.56 -7.05
CA ASP A 112 21.43 -4.74 -5.62
C ASP A 112 22.25 -6.01 -5.36
N ARG A 113 23.48 -5.83 -4.83
CA ARG A 113 24.38 -6.93 -4.48
C ARG A 113 23.66 -7.93 -3.54
N ALA A 114 23.73 -9.22 -3.88
CA ALA A 114 23.16 -10.33 -3.09
C ALA A 114 21.63 -10.26 -2.84
N GLY A 115 20.87 -9.64 -3.75
CA GLY A 115 19.40 -9.64 -3.69
C GLY A 115 18.80 -8.65 -2.69
N GLY A 116 19.60 -7.68 -2.22
CA GLY A 116 19.15 -6.57 -1.37
C GLY A 116 18.95 -6.94 0.10
N TRP A 117 18.16 -6.14 0.81
CA TRP A 117 17.80 -6.30 2.22
C TRP A 117 16.99 -7.57 2.49
N SER A 118 16.07 -7.90 1.59
CA SER A 118 15.23 -9.09 1.68
C SER A 118 15.93 -10.35 1.20
N ARG A 119 16.97 -10.22 0.36
CA ARG A 119 17.65 -11.31 -0.37
C ARG A 119 16.76 -12.03 -1.38
N LEU A 120 15.62 -11.44 -1.75
CA LEU A 120 14.64 -12.06 -2.66
C LEU A 120 14.68 -11.47 -4.08
N GLY A 121 15.33 -10.33 -4.29
CA GLY A 121 15.29 -9.62 -5.58
C GLY A 121 13.87 -9.32 -6.06
N PRO A 122 12.98 -8.75 -5.23
CA PRO A 122 11.55 -8.66 -5.53
C PRO A 122 11.25 -7.80 -6.76
N THR A 123 10.15 -8.13 -7.45
CA THR A 123 9.59 -7.33 -8.56
C THR A 123 8.08 -7.26 -8.46
N LEU A 124 7.49 -6.19 -9.02
CA LEU A 124 6.04 -6.06 -9.16
C LEU A 124 5.58 -6.70 -10.47
N ARG A 125 4.45 -7.42 -10.40
CA ARG A 125 3.73 -7.95 -11.56
C ARG A 125 2.24 -7.67 -11.42
N ASN A 126 1.54 -7.71 -12.55
CA ASN A 126 0.08 -7.57 -12.59
C ASN A 126 -0.40 -6.35 -11.80
N ILE A 127 0.13 -5.16 -12.08
CA ILE A 127 -0.30 -3.94 -11.40
C ILE A 127 -1.74 -3.64 -11.81
N HIS A 128 -2.64 -3.53 -10.84
CA HIS A 128 -4.06 -3.34 -11.08
C HIS A 128 -4.73 -2.61 -9.91
N ARG A 129 -6.01 -2.29 -10.10
CA ARG A 129 -6.85 -1.71 -9.06
C ARG A 129 -8.05 -2.59 -8.82
N GLN A 130 -8.26 -3.00 -7.58
CA GLN A 130 -9.31 -3.94 -7.20
C GLN A 130 -10.23 -3.40 -6.11
N ALA A 131 -11.48 -3.88 -6.10
CA ALA A 131 -12.41 -3.63 -5.02
C ALA A 131 -12.09 -4.54 -3.83
N VAL A 132 -11.84 -3.92 -2.68
CA VAL A 132 -11.67 -4.60 -1.39
C VAL A 132 -12.95 -4.40 -0.59
N ILE A 133 -13.61 -5.51 -0.26
CA ILE A 133 -14.83 -5.52 0.54
C ILE A 133 -14.47 -5.93 1.97
N ARG A 134 -14.74 -5.05 2.94
CA ARG A 134 -14.53 -5.33 4.36
C ARG A 134 -15.88 -5.39 5.06
N VAL A 135 -16.22 -6.55 5.62
CA VAL A 135 -17.44 -6.77 6.40
C VAL A 135 -17.12 -6.51 7.88
N GLY A 136 -17.99 -5.79 8.60
CA GLY A 136 -17.85 -5.61 10.04
C GLY A 136 -17.86 -6.93 10.81
N GLY A 137 -17.23 -6.95 11.99
CA GLY A 137 -17.19 -8.14 12.83
C GLY A 137 -18.55 -8.54 13.42
N GLY A 138 -18.77 -9.84 13.55
CA GLY A 138 -19.95 -10.45 14.20
C GLY A 138 -20.83 -11.28 13.26
N PHE A 139 -21.57 -12.23 13.84
CA PHE A 139 -22.49 -13.08 13.10
C PHE A 139 -23.63 -12.26 12.46
N GLY A 140 -24.00 -12.58 11.21
CA GLY A 140 -25.11 -11.94 10.49
C GLY A 140 -24.76 -10.60 9.81
N ARG A 141 -23.51 -10.12 9.89
CA ARG A 141 -23.06 -8.91 9.20
C ARG A 141 -22.95 -9.17 7.69
N ARG A 142 -23.30 -8.15 6.89
CA ARG A 142 -23.19 -8.20 5.43
C ARG A 142 -22.77 -6.86 4.87
N VAL A 143 -22.10 -6.91 3.72
CA VAL A 143 -21.91 -5.75 2.83
C VAL A 143 -22.52 -6.11 1.50
N VAL A 144 -23.31 -5.21 0.94
CA VAL A 144 -23.94 -5.36 -0.37
C VAL A 144 -23.52 -4.18 -1.22
N MET A 145 -22.80 -4.46 -2.31
CA MET A 145 -22.55 -3.49 -3.38
C MET A 145 -23.62 -3.70 -4.46
N ARG A 146 -24.30 -2.62 -4.88
CA ARG A 146 -25.30 -2.64 -5.94
C ARG A 146 -24.89 -1.71 -7.06
N GLY A 147 -24.92 -2.20 -8.28
CA GLY A 147 -24.81 -1.39 -9.49
C GLY A 147 -26.19 -1.02 -10.03
N GLY A 148 -26.45 0.28 -10.16
CA GLY A 148 -27.61 0.81 -10.85
C GLY A 148 -27.45 0.75 -12.37
N MET A 149 -28.57 0.62 -13.09
CA MET A 149 -28.60 0.67 -14.55
C MET A 149 -28.25 2.05 -15.12
N ASP A 150 -28.12 3.06 -14.25
CA ASP A 150 -27.60 4.39 -14.53
C ASP A 150 -26.07 4.50 -14.30
N GLY A 151 -25.42 3.37 -13.98
CA GLY A 151 -23.98 3.29 -13.72
C GLY A 151 -23.58 3.74 -12.31
N ARG A 152 -24.52 4.05 -11.41
CA ARG A 152 -24.20 4.44 -10.03
C ARG A 152 -23.95 3.21 -9.17
N VAL A 153 -22.94 3.29 -8.31
CA VAL A 153 -22.71 2.30 -7.25
C VAL A 153 -23.40 2.77 -5.97
N SER A 154 -24.05 1.86 -5.26
CA SER A 154 -24.46 2.06 -3.87
C SER A 154 -23.95 0.94 -2.99
N ILE A 155 -23.61 1.27 -1.74
CA ILE A 155 -23.14 0.32 -0.73
C ILE A 155 -24.16 0.31 0.40
N ALA A 156 -24.52 -0.88 0.87
CA ALA A 156 -25.41 -1.07 2.02
C ALA A 156 -24.86 -2.13 2.98
N GLY A 157 -25.30 -2.08 4.23
CA GLY A 157 -24.89 -3.01 5.28
C GLY A 157 -23.84 -2.43 6.22
N ASP A 158 -23.10 -3.33 6.89
CA ASP A 158 -22.30 -3.01 8.07
C ASP A 158 -20.80 -3.04 7.80
N GLY A 159 -20.39 -2.56 6.63
CA GLY A 159 -18.99 -2.56 6.24
C GLY A 159 -18.75 -1.60 5.09
N ASN A 160 -17.60 -1.74 4.43
CA ASN A 160 -17.18 -0.82 3.39
C ASN A 160 -16.66 -1.54 2.15
N VAL A 161 -16.66 -0.82 1.05
CA VAL A 161 -16.00 -1.21 -0.19
C VAL A 161 -15.05 -0.08 -0.56
N THR A 162 -13.78 -0.41 -0.78
CA THR A 162 -12.74 0.54 -1.20
C THR A 162 -12.07 0.05 -2.48
N ALA A 163 -11.62 0.94 -3.36
CA ALA A 163 -10.79 0.55 -4.51
C ALA A 163 -9.31 0.78 -4.18
N VAL A 164 -8.51 -0.28 -4.30
CA VAL A 164 -7.10 -0.31 -3.86
C VAL A 164 -6.20 -0.61 -5.05
N THR A 165 -5.22 0.25 -5.29
CA THR A 165 -4.13 -0.03 -6.23
C THR A 165 -3.18 -1.03 -5.60
N THR A 166 -2.92 -2.16 -6.26
CA THR A 166 -2.04 -3.22 -5.78
C THR A 166 -1.31 -3.94 -6.93
N ALA A 167 -0.46 -4.89 -6.58
CA ALA A 167 0.31 -5.72 -7.49
C ALA A 167 0.70 -7.03 -6.81
N ASP A 168 0.99 -8.05 -7.61
CA ASP A 168 1.70 -9.23 -7.14
C ASP A 168 3.17 -8.87 -6.91
N VAL A 169 3.70 -9.23 -5.75
CA VAL A 169 5.13 -9.15 -5.47
C VAL A 169 5.72 -10.54 -5.64
N VAL A 170 6.70 -10.68 -6.52
CA VAL A 170 7.35 -11.96 -6.81
C VAL A 170 8.86 -11.88 -6.58
N ASP A 171 9.50 -12.99 -6.24
CA ASP A 171 10.97 -13.06 -6.12
C ASP A 171 11.67 -13.14 -7.49
N SER A 172 13.01 -13.26 -7.48
CA SER A 172 13.83 -13.39 -8.70
C SER A 172 13.49 -14.61 -9.55
N ASP A 173 12.96 -15.67 -8.92
CA ASP A 173 12.59 -16.93 -9.58
C ASP A 173 11.13 -16.90 -10.07
N GLY A 174 10.39 -15.82 -9.74
CA GLY A 174 8.99 -15.63 -10.12
C GLY A 174 7.99 -16.25 -9.14
N ASN A 175 8.43 -16.71 -7.96
CA ASN A 175 7.51 -17.21 -6.94
C ASN A 175 6.77 -16.05 -6.28
N LEU A 176 5.48 -16.23 -6.01
CA LEU A 176 4.67 -15.24 -5.32
C LEU A 176 5.15 -15.06 -3.87
N ILE A 177 5.58 -13.85 -3.55
CA ILE A 177 5.91 -13.42 -2.19
C ILE A 177 4.65 -12.97 -1.46
N GLY A 178 3.75 -12.23 -2.14
CA GLY A 178 2.51 -11.72 -1.58
C GLY A 178 1.90 -10.58 -2.39
N ASP A 179 0.91 -9.91 -1.80
CA ASP A 179 0.21 -8.75 -2.36
C ASP A 179 0.82 -7.43 -1.87
N MET A 180 1.02 -6.48 -2.79
CA MET A 180 1.71 -5.23 -2.51
C MET A 180 0.98 -4.37 -1.46
N HIS A 181 -0.34 -4.26 -1.55
CA HIS A 181 -1.12 -3.49 -0.58
C HIS A 181 -0.98 -4.06 0.84
N SER A 182 -1.08 -5.38 0.98
CA SER A 182 -0.91 -6.08 2.26
C SER A 182 0.49 -5.88 2.86
N LEU A 183 1.53 -5.88 2.02
CA LEU A 183 2.89 -5.57 2.44
C LEU A 183 3.03 -4.11 2.89
N GLN A 184 2.40 -3.16 2.20
CA GLN A 184 2.38 -1.75 2.59
C GLN A 184 1.68 -1.54 3.94
N GLU A 185 0.49 -2.12 4.14
CA GLU A 185 -0.23 -2.05 5.42
C GLU A 185 0.62 -2.62 6.57
N THR A 186 1.27 -3.77 6.34
CA THR A 186 2.18 -4.39 7.32
C THR A 186 3.38 -3.49 7.64
N ALA A 187 4.02 -2.93 6.61
CA ALA A 187 5.17 -2.04 6.79
C ALA A 187 4.81 -0.75 7.54
N VAL A 188 3.63 -0.19 7.28
CA VAL A 188 3.13 0.98 8.04
C VAL A 188 2.96 0.65 9.50
N GLY A 189 2.25 -0.45 9.81
CA GLY A 189 2.03 -0.89 11.19
C GLY A 189 3.35 -1.13 11.93
N GLU A 190 4.32 -1.74 11.25
CA GLU A 190 5.65 -1.96 11.80
C GLU A 190 6.42 -0.65 12.03
N TRP A 191 6.36 0.29 11.09
CA TRP A 191 6.97 1.60 11.28
C TRP A 191 6.41 2.33 12.50
N GLN A 192 5.08 2.30 12.69
CA GLN A 192 4.45 2.85 13.89
C GLN A 192 4.94 2.15 15.16
N ARG A 193 5.10 0.83 15.11
CA ARG A 193 5.58 0.03 16.23
C ARG A 193 7.02 0.40 16.60
N ILE A 194 7.93 0.48 15.61
CA ILE A 194 9.33 0.89 15.79
C ILE A 194 9.40 2.31 16.37
N MET A 195 8.63 3.26 15.82
CA MET A 195 8.62 4.64 16.32
C MET A 195 8.12 4.73 17.77
N ARG A 196 7.14 3.92 18.14
CA ARG A 196 6.60 3.87 19.50
C ARG A 196 7.57 3.24 20.48
N GLU A 197 8.08 2.06 20.17
CA GLU A 197 8.88 1.24 21.08
C GLU A 197 10.31 1.74 21.21
N GLU A 198 10.96 2.07 20.09
CA GLU A 198 12.39 2.46 20.09
C GLU A 198 12.57 3.95 20.30
N LEU A 199 11.61 4.76 19.84
CA LEU A 199 11.75 6.21 19.85
C LEU A 199 10.78 6.90 20.79
N GLY A 200 9.78 6.23 21.38
CA GLY A 200 8.79 6.87 22.27
C GLY A 200 7.92 7.91 21.56
N ILE A 201 7.68 7.75 20.25
CA ILE A 201 6.80 8.62 19.46
C ILE A 201 5.41 8.00 19.45
N THR A 202 4.43 8.72 19.99
CA THR A 202 3.01 8.33 19.89
C THR A 202 2.42 8.96 18.63
N LEU A 203 1.84 8.13 17.76
CA LEU A 203 1.20 8.52 16.50
C LEU A 203 -0.28 8.16 16.52
#